data_AF-A0A6I1KG60-F1
#
_entry.id   AF-A0A6I1KG60-F1
#
_cell.length_a   1.000
_cell.length_b   1.000
_cell.length_c   1.000
_cell.angle_alpha   90.00
_cell.angle_beta   90.00
_cell.angle_gamma   90.00
#
_symmetry.space_group_name_H-M   'P 1'
#
loop_
_entity.id
_entity.type
_entity.pdbx_description
1 polymer ?
#
loop_
_entity_poly.entity_id
_entity_poly.type
_entity_poly.pdbx_seq_one_letter_code
_entity_poly.pdbx_strand_id
1 'polypeptide(L)'
;MARAKSAKKTEEVEKLAVHAFGGLSFYYHDSPITITWESQKARLLFCSLLVTYDQWVHRDKLIEILWPGCDVGAGANNFKTTLSRLRKSFTGASTINPIITQGEAIRIDSAIISLDVSQFRHNATSGIKMYARGEAKTARQCLEAAQDIYTAEFLPEEPFNQFLTAERAELEELNSSVIRTLQKIYQQQGNHDALEAILFLKRSPIPEPA
;
A
#
# COMPACT_ATOMS: atom_id res chain seq x y z
N MET A 1 -24.47 -13.71 43.30
CA MET A 1 -23.01 -13.94 43.35
C MET A 1 -22.60 -14.48 41.98
N ALA A 2 -22.02 -13.63 41.12
CA ALA A 2 -20.60 -13.64 40.73
C ALA A 2 -20.22 -14.92 39.93
N ARG A 3 -19.66 -14.89 38.72
CA ARG A 3 -18.91 -13.83 38.01
C ARG A 3 -18.82 -14.21 36.52
N ALA A 4 -18.82 -13.19 35.68
CA ALA A 4 -18.58 -13.25 34.25
C ALA A 4 -17.15 -13.70 33.89
N LYS A 5 -17.01 -14.28 32.69
CA LYS A 5 -15.87 -14.00 31.81
C LYS A 5 -16.36 -13.99 30.36
N SER A 6 -16.92 -12.84 29.97
CA SER A 6 -17.20 -12.51 28.58
C SER A 6 -15.85 -12.26 27.89
N ALA A 7 -15.50 -13.11 26.94
CA ALA A 7 -14.38 -12.86 26.03
C ALA A 7 -14.83 -11.77 25.06
N LYS A 8 -14.25 -10.58 25.21
CA LYS A 8 -14.48 -9.43 24.35
C LYS A 8 -13.82 -9.72 22.99
N LYS A 9 -14.59 -10.25 22.04
CA LYS A 9 -14.22 -10.29 20.62
C LYS A 9 -14.13 -8.82 20.19
N THR A 10 -12.93 -8.32 19.95
CA THR A 10 -12.72 -7.01 19.35
C THR A 10 -13.45 -7.04 18.01
N GLU A 11 -14.49 -6.23 17.85
CA GLU A 11 -15.12 -5.99 16.56
C GLU A 11 -14.05 -5.35 15.67
N GLU A 12 -13.38 -6.17 14.84
CA GLU A 12 -12.60 -5.65 13.73
C GLU A 12 -13.57 -4.89 12.84
N VAL A 13 -13.43 -3.57 12.80
CA VAL A 13 -14.15 -2.74 11.83
C VAL A 13 -13.73 -3.26 10.45
N GLU A 14 -14.69 -3.80 9.71
CA GLU A 14 -14.46 -4.36 8.38
C GLU A 14 -13.98 -3.25 7.45
N LYS A 15 -12.71 -3.37 7.02
CA LYS A 15 -12.07 -2.39 6.17
C LYS A 15 -12.27 -2.73 4.70
N LEU A 16 -12.32 -1.71 3.87
CA LEU A 16 -12.11 -1.87 2.44
C LEU A 16 -10.62 -2.16 2.21
N ALA A 17 -10.33 -3.36 1.71
CA ALA A 17 -8.98 -3.72 1.30
C ALA A 17 -8.66 -3.15 -0.07
N VAL A 18 -7.54 -2.44 -0.14
CA VAL A 18 -6.97 -1.87 -1.36
C VAL A 18 -5.72 -2.67 -1.68
N HIS A 19 -5.70 -3.29 -2.85
CA HIS A 19 -4.50 -3.91 -3.39
C HIS A 19 -3.94 -2.99 -4.48
N ALA A 20 -2.65 -2.72 -4.40
CA ALA A 20 -1.95 -1.85 -5.32
C ALA A 20 -0.74 -2.52 -5.99
N PHE A 21 -0.30 -3.70 -5.51
CA PHE A 21 0.61 -4.57 -6.27
C PHE A 21 -0.16 -5.28 -7.39
N GLY A 22 0.31 -5.14 -8.62
CA GLY A 22 -0.31 -5.74 -9.82
C GLY A 22 -1.48 -4.94 -10.41
N GLY A 23 -1.73 -3.73 -9.91
CA GLY A 23 -2.83 -2.87 -10.34
C GLY A 23 -3.73 -2.47 -9.18
N LEU A 24 -4.57 -1.46 -9.41
CA LEU A 24 -5.46 -0.95 -8.36
C LEU A 24 -6.75 -1.77 -8.29
N SER A 25 -6.91 -2.55 -7.22
CA SER A 25 -8.12 -3.35 -6.98
C SER A 25 -8.63 -3.19 -5.55
N PHE A 26 -9.92 -3.49 -5.37
CA PHE A 26 -10.65 -3.22 -4.16
C PHE A 26 -11.46 -4.45 -3.73
N TYR A 27 -11.42 -4.77 -2.45
CA TYR A 27 -12.14 -5.91 -1.87
C TYR A 27 -12.86 -5.48 -0.60
N TYR A 28 -14.12 -5.85 -0.48
CA TYR A 28 -14.92 -5.67 0.72
C TYR A 28 -15.48 -7.03 1.12
N HIS A 29 -15.22 -7.48 2.35
CA HIS A 29 -15.57 -8.85 2.78
C HIS A 29 -15.01 -9.93 1.84
N ASP A 30 -13.74 -9.78 1.45
CA ASP A 30 -13.05 -10.64 0.48
C ASP A 30 -13.73 -10.75 -0.91
N SER A 31 -14.75 -9.94 -1.16
CA SER A 31 -15.46 -9.88 -2.44
C SER A 31 -14.92 -8.70 -3.25
N PRO A 32 -14.51 -8.92 -4.52
CA PRO A 32 -14.03 -7.83 -5.36
C PRO A 32 -15.16 -6.82 -5.60
N ILE A 33 -14.84 -5.54 -5.44
CA ILE A 33 -15.75 -4.44 -5.76
C ILE A 33 -15.14 -3.55 -6.85
N THR A 34 -16.01 -2.91 -7.62
CA THR A 34 -15.58 -1.94 -8.64
C THR A 34 -15.79 -0.52 -8.13
N ILE A 35 -14.75 0.30 -8.21
CA ILE A 35 -14.84 1.74 -7.97
C ILE A 35 -14.90 2.47 -9.31
N THR A 36 -16.01 3.16 -9.56
CA THR A 36 -16.18 3.98 -10.75
C THR A 36 -15.61 5.38 -10.48
N TRP A 37 -14.47 5.68 -11.11
CA TRP A 37 -13.79 6.96 -10.95
C TRP A 37 -14.52 8.08 -11.68
N GLU A 38 -14.87 9.13 -10.95
CA GLU A 38 -15.51 10.33 -11.50
C GLU A 38 -14.54 11.19 -12.35
N SER A 39 -13.24 10.93 -12.26
CA SER A 39 -12.23 11.47 -13.18
C SER A 39 -10.88 10.77 -13.00
N GLN A 40 -10.03 10.77 -14.03
CA GLN A 40 -8.66 10.26 -13.93
C GLN A 40 -7.83 11.00 -12.86
N LYS A 41 -8.01 12.32 -12.70
CA LYS A 41 -7.34 13.09 -11.64
C LYS A 41 -7.79 12.67 -10.23
N ALA A 42 -9.05 12.27 -10.05
CA ALA A 42 -9.52 11.75 -8.77
C ALA A 42 -8.89 10.38 -8.44
N ARG A 43 -8.77 9.50 -9.44
CA ARG A 43 -8.01 8.25 -9.32
C ARG A 43 -6.55 8.52 -8.96
N LEU A 44 -5.89 9.43 -9.69
CA LEU A 44 -4.49 9.75 -9.45
C LEU A 44 -4.25 10.38 -8.07
N LEU A 45 -5.19 11.21 -7.58
CA LEU A 45 -5.15 11.73 -6.21
C LEU A 45 -5.17 10.59 -5.19
N PHE A 46 -6.05 9.60 -5.39
CA PHE A 46 -6.11 8.43 -4.52
C PHE A 46 -4.80 7.63 -4.56
N CYS A 47 -4.30 7.29 -5.76
CA CYS A 47 -3.02 6.60 -5.93
C CYS A 47 -1.87 7.34 -5.23
N SER A 48 -1.81 8.66 -5.36
CA SER A 48 -0.78 9.49 -4.70
C SER A 48 -0.89 9.43 -3.17
N LEU A 49 -2.11 9.35 -2.63
CA LEU A 49 -2.35 9.21 -1.20
C LEU A 49 -2.06 7.79 -0.67
N LEU A 50 -2.07 6.76 -1.52
CA LEU A 50 -1.62 5.40 -1.15
C LEU A 50 -0.12 5.34 -0.86
N VAL A 51 0.68 6.13 -1.59
CA VAL A 51 2.13 6.27 -1.32
C VAL A 51 2.38 6.79 0.10
N THR A 52 1.57 7.77 0.52
CA THR A 52 1.65 8.39 1.85
C THR A 52 0.61 7.81 2.81
N TYR A 53 0.34 6.50 2.71
CA TYR A 53 -0.68 5.85 3.52
C TYR A 53 -0.46 6.09 5.02
N ASP A 54 -1.54 6.41 5.73
CA ASP A 54 -1.56 6.80 7.15
C ASP A 54 -0.76 8.07 7.52
N GLN A 55 -0.23 8.82 6.53
CA GLN A 55 0.49 10.07 6.75
C GLN A 55 -0.33 11.28 6.29
N TRP A 56 -0.27 12.36 7.07
CA TRP A 56 -0.85 13.64 6.69
C TRP A 56 -0.01 14.31 5.60
N VAL A 57 -0.65 14.68 4.49
CA VAL A 57 -0.03 15.39 3.38
C VAL A 57 -0.70 16.74 3.17
N HIS A 58 0.10 17.80 3.08
CA HIS A 58 -0.43 19.12 2.74
C HIS A 58 -0.98 19.14 1.31
N ARG A 59 -2.16 19.74 1.11
CA ARG A 59 -2.82 19.77 -0.21
C ARG A 59 -1.93 20.32 -1.32
N ASP A 60 -1.06 21.29 -1.00
CA ASP A 60 -0.20 21.94 -2.00
C ASP A 60 0.83 20.95 -2.59
N LYS A 61 1.30 19.98 -1.78
CA LYS A 61 2.17 18.90 -2.30
C LYS A 61 1.40 18.01 -3.29
N LEU A 62 0.14 17.70 -2.99
CA LEU A 62 -0.73 16.94 -3.89
C LEU A 62 -1.06 17.75 -5.15
N ILE A 63 -1.26 19.05 -5.03
CA ILE A 63 -1.47 19.95 -6.17
C ILE A 63 -0.26 19.91 -7.11
N GLU A 64 0.96 20.03 -6.60
CA GLU A 64 2.17 19.97 -7.43
C GLU A 64 2.33 18.61 -8.13
N ILE A 65 2.01 17.51 -7.44
CA ILE A 65 2.06 16.15 -8.03
C ILE A 65 1.01 16.01 -9.15
N LEU A 66 -0.19 16.55 -8.96
CA LEU A 66 -1.31 16.36 -9.89
C LEU A 66 -1.33 17.39 -11.03
N TRP A 67 -0.89 18.62 -10.78
CA TRP A 67 -0.90 19.74 -11.72
C TRP A 67 0.41 20.53 -11.59
N PRO A 68 1.54 19.96 -12.04
CA PRO A 68 2.84 20.60 -11.89
C PRO A 68 2.86 21.99 -12.55
N GLY A 69 3.39 22.97 -11.83
CA GLY A 69 3.51 24.35 -12.30
C GLY A 69 2.19 25.13 -12.48
N CYS A 70 1.08 24.64 -11.92
CA CYS A 70 -0.19 25.37 -11.97
C CYS A 70 -0.18 26.63 -11.08
N ASP A 71 -0.94 27.65 -11.47
CA ASP A 71 -1.17 28.80 -10.60
C ASP A 71 -1.86 28.39 -9.28
N VAL A 72 -1.49 29.04 -8.18
CA VAL A 72 -1.96 28.71 -6.82
C VAL A 72 -3.50 28.71 -6.72
N GLY A 73 -4.16 29.71 -7.30
CA GLY A 73 -5.62 29.81 -7.26
C GLY A 73 -6.30 28.74 -8.10
N ALA A 74 -5.77 28.47 -9.29
CA ALA A 74 -6.26 27.40 -10.16
C ALA A 74 -6.05 26.01 -9.52
N GLY A 75 -4.89 25.77 -8.91
CA GLY A 75 -4.54 24.54 -8.21
C GLY A 75 -5.48 24.24 -7.06
N ALA A 76 -5.76 25.23 -6.20
CA ALA A 76 -6.70 25.07 -5.09
C ALA A 76 -8.12 24.71 -5.56
N ASN A 77 -8.62 25.36 -6.61
CA ASN A 77 -9.93 25.08 -7.18
C ASN A 77 -10.01 23.69 -7.83
N ASN A 78 -8.96 23.31 -8.58
CA ASN A 78 -8.84 21.98 -9.19
C ASN A 78 -8.77 20.90 -8.12
N PHE A 79 -8.02 21.13 -7.05
CA PHE A 79 -7.90 20.22 -5.92
C PHE A 79 -9.24 19.99 -5.22
N LYS A 80 -9.95 21.07 -4.87
CA LYS A 80 -11.28 20.98 -4.23
C LYS A 80 -12.26 20.17 -5.08
N THR A 81 -12.30 20.43 -6.38
CA THR A 81 -13.16 19.71 -7.33
C THR A 81 -12.77 18.24 -7.43
N THR A 82 -11.47 17.96 -7.51
CA THR A 82 -10.94 16.59 -7.63
C THR A 82 -11.17 15.77 -6.36
N LEU A 83 -10.99 16.38 -5.18
CA LEU A 83 -11.30 15.73 -3.91
C LEU A 83 -12.80 15.42 -3.78
N SER A 84 -13.68 16.30 -4.26
CA SER A 84 -15.12 16.03 -4.29
C SER A 84 -15.45 14.85 -5.21
N ARG A 85 -14.83 14.78 -6.39
CA ARG A 85 -14.97 13.67 -7.34
C ARG A 85 -14.42 12.36 -6.78
N LEU A 86 -13.30 12.42 -6.08
CA LEU A 86 -12.73 11.28 -5.37
C LEU A 86 -13.73 10.72 -4.37
N ARG A 87 -14.26 11.56 -3.47
CA ARG A 87 -15.27 11.14 -2.49
C ARG A 87 -16.49 10.50 -3.16
N LYS A 88 -17.00 11.13 -4.21
CA LYS A 88 -18.16 10.62 -4.97
C LYS A 88 -17.89 9.25 -5.59
N SER A 89 -16.67 8.97 -6.05
CA SER A 89 -16.28 7.66 -6.61
C SER A 89 -16.50 6.51 -5.62
N PHE A 90 -16.39 6.77 -4.31
CA PHE A 90 -16.58 5.76 -3.24
C PHE A 90 -18.00 5.70 -2.67
N THR A 91 -18.90 6.58 -3.12
CA THR A 91 -20.30 6.59 -2.63
C THR A 91 -21.14 5.42 -3.17
N GLY A 92 -20.84 4.93 -4.38
CA GLY A 92 -21.64 3.88 -5.03
C GLY A 92 -21.51 2.48 -4.41
N ALA A 93 -20.28 2.05 -4.11
CA ALA A 93 -20.03 0.65 -3.74
C ALA A 93 -20.27 0.35 -2.25
N SER A 94 -20.12 1.32 -1.35
CA SER A 94 -20.26 1.11 0.10
C SER A 94 -20.54 2.38 0.92
N THR A 95 -20.79 3.53 0.28
CA THR A 95 -20.90 4.86 0.94
C THR A 95 -19.80 5.10 1.99
N ILE A 96 -18.54 4.82 1.62
CA ILE A 96 -17.40 5.14 2.47
C ILE A 96 -16.75 6.45 2.02
N ASN A 97 -16.21 7.22 2.97
CA ASN A 97 -15.33 8.33 2.66
C ASN A 97 -13.89 7.89 2.99
N PRO A 98 -13.07 7.50 1.99
CA PRO A 98 -11.74 6.98 2.25
C PRO A 98 -10.74 8.05 2.70
N ILE A 99 -11.13 9.33 2.73
CA ILE A 99 -10.23 10.47 2.97
C ILE A 99 -10.64 11.25 4.21
N ILE A 100 -9.67 11.50 5.10
CA ILE A 100 -9.77 12.45 6.21
C ILE A 100 -9.06 13.75 5.82
N THR A 101 -9.64 14.88 6.21
CA THR A 101 -9.08 16.22 6.02
C THR A 101 -9.02 16.97 7.34
N GLN A 102 -7.90 17.63 7.62
CA GLN A 102 -7.70 18.49 8.79
C GLN A 102 -7.00 19.78 8.35
N GLY A 103 -7.77 20.87 8.24
CA GLY A 103 -7.30 22.11 7.64
C GLY A 103 -6.83 21.84 6.20
N GLU A 104 -5.55 22.07 5.94
CA GLU A 104 -4.92 21.85 4.64
C GLU A 104 -4.23 20.49 4.49
N ALA A 105 -4.27 19.66 5.53
CA ALA A 105 -3.70 18.33 5.53
C ALA A 105 -4.75 17.27 5.18
N ILE A 106 -4.34 16.26 4.41
CA ILE A 106 -5.20 15.22 3.85
C ILE A 106 -4.50 13.87 3.97
N ARG A 107 -5.26 12.81 4.27
CA ARG A 107 -4.76 11.44 4.30
C ARG A 107 -5.84 10.41 4.02
N ILE A 108 -5.42 9.19 3.70
CA ILE A 108 -6.29 8.00 3.71
C ILE A 108 -6.76 7.73 5.14
N ASP A 109 -8.03 7.38 5.30
CA ASP A 109 -8.59 6.87 6.54
C ASP A 109 -8.17 5.41 6.77
N SER A 110 -7.04 5.20 7.45
CA SER A 110 -6.52 3.88 7.80
C SER A 110 -7.41 3.11 8.79
N ALA A 111 -8.45 3.73 9.37
CA ALA A 111 -9.41 3.03 10.21
C ALA A 111 -10.40 2.20 9.38
N ILE A 112 -10.67 2.59 8.14
CA ILE A 112 -11.63 1.92 7.24
C ILE A 112 -11.01 1.41 5.94
N ILE A 113 -9.78 1.81 5.63
CA ILE A 113 -9.00 1.29 4.50
C ILE A 113 -7.88 0.41 5.04
N SER A 114 -7.61 -0.71 4.38
CA SER A 114 -6.35 -1.45 4.50
C SER A 114 -5.61 -1.42 3.16
N LEU A 115 -4.28 -1.43 3.21
CA LEU A 115 -3.43 -1.37 2.02
C LEU A 115 -2.37 -2.48 2.08
N ASP A 116 -2.29 -3.29 1.03
CA ASP A 116 -1.30 -4.35 0.85
C ASP A 116 0.14 -3.81 0.93
N VAL A 117 0.44 -2.70 0.26
CA VAL A 117 1.76 -2.04 0.28
C VAL A 117 2.17 -1.64 1.70
N SER A 118 1.24 -1.16 2.51
CA SER A 118 1.52 -0.82 3.91
C SER A 118 1.85 -2.06 4.73
N GLN A 119 1.15 -3.18 4.50
CA GLN A 119 1.41 -4.46 5.17
C GLN A 119 2.76 -5.04 4.75
N PHE A 120 3.08 -4.99 3.45
CA PHE A 120 4.38 -5.34 2.91
C PHE A 120 5.50 -4.54 3.58
N ARG A 121 5.41 -3.19 3.58
CA ARG A 121 6.41 -2.32 4.20
C ARG A 121 6.59 -2.63 5.69
N HIS A 122 5.50 -2.89 6.42
CA HIS A 122 5.55 -3.28 7.83
C HIS A 122 6.29 -4.61 8.04
N ASN A 123 5.90 -5.66 7.31
CA ASN A 123 6.47 -7.00 7.41
C ASN A 123 7.95 -7.02 7.00
N ALA A 124 8.29 -6.36 5.89
CA ALA A 124 9.64 -6.24 5.38
C ALA A 124 10.58 -5.54 6.38
N THR A 125 10.20 -4.34 6.84
CA THR A 125 11.04 -3.56 7.75
C THR A 125 11.16 -4.21 9.13
N SER A 126 10.09 -4.82 9.65
CA SER A 126 10.11 -5.55 10.91
C SER A 126 10.99 -6.79 10.82
N GLY A 127 10.85 -7.57 9.75
CA GLY A 127 11.67 -8.76 9.50
C GLY A 127 13.16 -8.45 9.38
N ILE A 128 13.53 -7.40 8.64
CA ILE A 128 14.92 -6.94 8.52
C ILE A 128 15.49 -6.52 9.89
N LYS A 129 14.72 -5.75 10.67
CA LYS A 129 15.13 -5.31 12.02
C LYS A 129 15.30 -6.49 12.98
N MET A 130 14.39 -7.46 12.95
CA MET A 130 14.47 -8.67 13.77
C MET A 130 15.70 -9.51 13.39
N TYR A 131 15.99 -9.66 12.10
CA TYR A 131 17.17 -10.38 11.64
C TYR A 131 18.46 -9.72 12.17
N ALA A 132 18.54 -8.38 12.11
CA ALA A 132 19.67 -7.63 12.64
C ALA A 132 19.86 -7.81 14.16
N ARG A 133 18.82 -8.19 14.90
CA ARG A 133 18.86 -8.50 16.35
C ARG A 133 19.17 -9.97 16.65
N GLY A 134 19.39 -10.79 15.63
CA GLY A 134 19.64 -12.23 15.78
C GLY A 134 18.38 -13.08 15.93
N GLU A 135 17.18 -12.49 15.76
CA GLU A 135 15.90 -13.18 15.89
C GLU A 135 15.51 -13.89 14.57
N ALA A 136 16.37 -14.78 14.08
CA ALA A 136 16.27 -15.29 12.70
C ALA A 136 14.95 -16.00 12.38
N LYS A 137 14.35 -16.71 13.34
CA LYS A 137 13.09 -17.45 13.12
C LYS A 137 11.89 -16.52 12.91
N THR A 138 11.71 -15.53 13.79
CA THR A 138 10.62 -14.55 13.69
C THR A 138 10.85 -13.61 12.51
N ALA A 139 12.10 -13.21 12.28
CA ALA A 139 12.50 -12.45 11.10
C ALA A 139 12.06 -13.15 9.82
N ARG A 140 12.35 -14.46 9.70
CA ARG A 140 11.96 -15.27 8.54
C ARG A 140 10.46 -15.22 8.29
N GLN A 141 9.64 -15.44 9.33
CA GLN A 141 8.18 -15.44 9.21
C GLN A 141 7.65 -14.09 8.71
N CYS A 142 8.17 -12.97 9.23
CA CYS A 142 7.79 -11.64 8.74
C CYS A 142 8.22 -11.41 7.29
N LEU A 143 9.42 -11.86 6.91
CA LEU A 143 9.94 -11.68 5.55
C LEU A 143 9.22 -12.56 4.53
N GLU A 144 8.88 -13.81 4.88
CA GLU A 144 8.03 -14.70 4.07
C GLU A 144 6.66 -14.05 3.83
N ALA A 145 6.01 -13.55 4.91
CA ALA A 145 4.74 -12.83 4.79
C ALA A 145 4.84 -11.54 3.96
N ALA A 146 6.01 -10.89 3.89
CA ALA A 146 6.24 -9.78 2.99
C ALA A 146 6.32 -10.25 1.52
N GLN A 147 6.99 -11.37 1.24
CA GLN A 147 7.05 -11.94 -0.11
C GLN A 147 5.68 -12.37 -0.62
N ASP A 148 4.83 -12.94 0.24
CA ASP A 148 3.49 -13.38 -0.15
C ASP A 148 2.60 -12.19 -0.61
N ILE A 149 2.88 -10.97 -0.12
CA ILE A 149 2.15 -9.76 -0.49
C ILE A 149 2.73 -9.10 -1.76
N TYR A 150 4.06 -9.10 -1.91
CA TYR A 150 4.73 -8.48 -3.05
C TYR A 150 4.62 -9.40 -4.29
N THR A 151 3.51 -9.30 -5.00
CA THR A 151 3.19 -10.20 -6.12
C THR A 151 3.54 -9.62 -7.49
N ALA A 152 3.57 -8.31 -7.64
CA ALA A 152 3.81 -7.61 -8.90
C ALA A 152 4.20 -6.13 -8.65
N GLU A 153 4.43 -5.39 -9.73
CA GLU A 153 4.78 -3.97 -9.66
C GLU A 153 3.64 -3.14 -9.03
N PHE A 154 3.99 -2.09 -8.28
CA PHE A 154 3.01 -1.17 -7.69
C PHE A 154 2.40 -0.25 -8.74
N LEU A 155 1.07 -0.32 -8.93
CA LEU A 155 0.29 0.53 -9.85
C LEU A 155 0.90 0.67 -11.26
N PRO A 156 1.08 -0.44 -12.01
CA PRO A 156 1.66 -0.42 -13.36
C PRO A 156 0.84 0.41 -14.37
N GLU A 157 -0.43 0.67 -14.06
CA GLU A 157 -1.37 1.45 -14.88
C GLU A 157 -0.99 2.95 -15.00
N GLU A 158 -0.07 3.45 -14.17
CA GLU A 158 0.37 4.86 -14.16
C GLU A 158 1.88 4.99 -14.45
N PRO A 159 2.36 4.57 -15.64
CA PRO A 159 3.80 4.41 -15.92
C PRO A 159 4.57 5.73 -15.97
N PHE A 160 3.91 6.83 -16.37
CA PHE A 160 4.55 8.13 -16.59
C PHE A 160 4.52 9.06 -15.38
N ASN A 161 3.84 8.68 -14.29
CA ASN A 161 3.79 9.51 -13.10
C ASN A 161 5.12 9.39 -12.32
N GLN A 162 5.89 10.46 -12.26
CA GLN A 162 7.22 10.46 -11.61
C GLN A 162 7.15 10.15 -10.12
N PHE A 163 6.10 10.60 -9.43
CA PHE A 163 5.92 10.33 -7.99
C PHE A 163 5.65 8.84 -7.73
N LEU A 164 4.80 8.20 -8.54
CA LEU A 164 4.55 6.76 -8.46
C LEU A 164 5.75 5.94 -8.94
N THR A 165 6.52 6.45 -9.90
CA THR A 165 7.78 5.82 -10.36
C THR A 165 8.82 5.77 -9.24
N ALA A 166 8.96 6.86 -8.48
CA ALA A 166 9.85 6.89 -7.31
C ALA A 166 9.40 5.90 -6.24
N GLU A 167 8.10 5.81 -5.94
CA GLU A 167 7.57 4.82 -4.99
C GLU A 167 7.84 3.39 -5.44
N ARG A 168 7.67 3.08 -6.73
CA ARG A 168 8.01 1.76 -7.29
C ARG A 168 9.47 1.40 -7.05
N ALA A 169 10.39 2.32 -7.31
CA ALA A 169 11.82 2.09 -7.10
C ALA A 169 12.15 1.83 -5.61
N GLU A 170 11.53 2.57 -4.68
CA GLU A 170 11.70 2.32 -3.25
C GLU A 170 11.15 0.95 -2.81
N LEU A 171 9.98 0.55 -3.34
CA LEU A 171 9.37 -0.74 -3.04
C LEU A 171 10.20 -1.90 -3.60
N GLU A 172 10.76 -1.75 -4.79
CA GLU A 172 11.67 -2.72 -5.40
C GLU A 172 12.98 -2.86 -4.61
N GLU A 173 13.56 -1.76 -4.14
CA GLU A 173 14.75 -1.78 -3.29
C GLU A 173 14.48 -2.46 -1.94
N LEU A 174 13.31 -2.20 -1.34
CA LEU A 174 12.88 -2.86 -0.12
C LEU A 174 12.68 -4.37 -0.35
N ASN A 175 12.02 -4.76 -1.44
CA ASN A 175 11.83 -6.15 -1.81
C ASN A 175 13.17 -6.87 -2.03
N SER A 176 14.11 -6.22 -2.72
CA SER A 176 15.48 -6.72 -2.89
C SER A 176 16.17 -6.96 -1.55
N SER A 177 15.92 -6.10 -0.56
CA SER A 177 16.45 -6.26 0.80
C SER A 177 15.80 -7.42 1.56
N VAL A 178 14.49 -7.65 1.37
CA VAL A 178 13.77 -8.82 1.91
C VAL A 178 14.37 -10.11 1.35
N ILE A 179 14.48 -10.22 0.03
CA ILE A 179 15.05 -11.38 -0.69
C ILE A 179 16.47 -11.67 -0.20
N ARG A 180 17.35 -10.66 -0.13
CA ARG A 180 18.72 -10.82 0.36
C ARG A 180 18.77 -11.33 1.81
N THR A 181 17.84 -10.90 2.64
CA THR A 181 17.80 -11.31 4.05
C THR A 181 17.30 -12.75 4.20
N LEU A 182 16.24 -13.12 3.47
CA LEU A 182 15.76 -14.50 3.40
C LEU A 182 16.83 -15.47 2.90
N GLN A 183 17.59 -15.09 1.87
CA GLN A 183 18.72 -15.89 1.37
C GLN A 183 19.73 -16.21 2.47
N LYS A 184 20.14 -15.20 3.26
CA LYS A 184 21.07 -15.39 4.38
C LYS A 184 20.48 -16.34 5.43
N ILE A 185 19.20 -16.18 5.77
CA ILE A 185 18.52 -17.03 6.75
C ILE A 185 18.49 -18.48 6.26
N TYR A 186 18.03 -18.73 5.02
CA TYR A 186 17.93 -20.10 4.49
C TYR A 186 19.29 -20.76 4.32
N GLN A 187 20.32 -20.00 3.93
CA GLN A 187 21.69 -20.50 3.85
C GLN A 187 22.22 -20.93 5.23
N GLN A 188 21.97 -20.14 6.28
CA GLN A 188 22.36 -20.49 7.65
C GLN A 188 21.59 -21.71 8.19
N GLN A 189 20.36 -21.92 7.72
CA GLN A 189 19.52 -23.06 8.10
C GLN A 189 19.79 -24.32 7.27
N GLY A 190 20.59 -24.24 6.20
CA GLY A 190 20.79 -25.36 5.27
C GLY A 190 19.52 -25.73 4.48
N ASN A 191 18.55 -24.81 4.36
CA ASN A 191 17.32 -25.06 3.60
C ASN A 191 17.55 -24.76 2.12
N HIS A 192 18.06 -25.75 1.41
CA HIS A 192 18.43 -25.63 -0.01
C HIS A 192 17.23 -25.34 -0.92
N ASP A 193 16.11 -26.03 -0.70
CA ASP A 193 14.90 -25.86 -1.51
C ASP A 193 14.34 -24.43 -1.41
N ALA A 194 14.26 -23.88 -0.20
CA ALA A 194 13.79 -22.50 0.01
C ALA A 194 14.78 -21.48 -0.57
N LEU A 195 16.09 -21.75 -0.50
CA LEU A 195 17.11 -20.90 -1.09
C LEU A 195 17.00 -20.85 -2.62
N GLU A 196 16.77 -22.00 -3.27
CA GLU A 196 16.55 -22.07 -4.72
C GLU A 196 15.29 -21.29 -5.13
N ALA A 197 14.18 -21.44 -4.40
CA ALA A 197 12.95 -20.72 -4.65
C ALA A 197 13.14 -19.19 -4.59
N ILE A 198 13.81 -18.67 -3.54
CA ILE A 198 14.08 -17.23 -3.43
C ILE A 198 15.06 -16.73 -4.50
N LEU A 199 16.03 -17.55 -4.92
CA LEU A 199 16.94 -17.19 -6.00
C LEU A 199 16.22 -17.08 -7.35
N PHE A 200 15.18 -17.89 -7.57
CA PHE A 200 14.32 -17.78 -8.75
C PHE A 200 13.55 -16.45 -8.76
N LEU A 201 12.96 -16.06 -7.63
CA LEU A 201 12.25 -14.77 -7.50
C LEU A 201 13.14 -13.56 -7.80
N LYS A 202 14.44 -13.63 -7.47
CA LYS A 202 15.41 -12.58 -7.81
C LYS A 202 15.73 -12.49 -9.31
N ARG A 203 15.58 -13.60 -10.05
CA ARG A 203 15.98 -13.72 -11.46
C ARG A 203 14.85 -13.47 -12.44
N SER A 204 13.60 -13.60 -12.01
CA SER A 204 12.44 -13.15 -12.80
C SER A 204 12.31 -11.64 -12.61
N PRO A 205 12.68 -10.79 -13.60
CA PRO A 205 12.13 -9.46 -13.61
C PRO A 205 10.60 -9.62 -13.59
N ILE A 206 9.93 -8.85 -12.72
CA ILE A 206 8.49 -8.70 -12.79
C ILE A 206 8.18 -8.40 -14.26
N PRO A 207 7.39 -9.24 -14.96
CA PRO A 207 7.20 -9.06 -16.38
C PRO A 207 6.60 -7.67 -16.64
N GLU A 208 7.24 -6.87 -17.49
CA GLU A 208 6.62 -5.65 -18.01
C GLU A 208 5.29 -6.05 -18.66
N PRO A 209 4.17 -5.38 -18.35
CA PRO A 209 2.91 -5.65 -19.02
C PRO A 209 3.07 -5.33 -20.52
N ALA A 210 2.62 -6.28 -21.36
CA ALA A 210 2.63 -6.21 -22.82
C ALA A 210 1.74 -5.09 -23.40
#